data_AF-A0A961F5R5-F1
#
_entry.id   AF-A0A961F5R5-F1
#
_cell.length_a   1.000
_cell.length_b   1.000
_cell.length_c   1.000
_cell.angle_alpha   90.00
_cell.angle_beta   90.00
_cell.angle_gamma   90.00
#
_symmetry.space_group_name_H-M   'P 1'
#
loop_
_entity.id
_entity.type
_entity.pdbx_description
1 polymer ?
#
loop_
_entity_poly.entity_id
_entity_poly.type
_entity_poly.pdbx_seq_one_letter_code
_entity_poly.pdbx_strand_id
1 'polypeptide(L)'
;MERYLDAFLSAFGNYASYVWSEITFNTDPWYVNYFWWLIALSLGVWLLELAFPWRKEQKAIRKDFWLDAFYMFFNFYIFNLVIFFAFSQVTNMAVNDLFGTSLDKLKLLDLSAMPGWAQLLIFFLATDFIQWFTHVLLHRYEWLWRFHKVHHSVEEMGFAAHLRYHWMENVV
;
A
#
# COMPACT_ATOMS: atom_id res chain seq x y z
N MET A 1 1.07 -28.88 -7.23
CA MET A 1 1.11 -27.73 -8.16
C MET A 1 -0.28 -27.17 -8.42
N GLU A 2 -1.27 -28.00 -8.81
CA GLU A 2 -2.66 -27.56 -9.04
C GLU A 2 -3.26 -26.81 -7.83
N ARG A 3 -3.19 -27.37 -6.62
CA ARG A 3 -3.68 -26.73 -5.39
C ARG A 3 -3.13 -25.30 -5.16
N TYR A 4 -1.88 -25.06 -5.51
CA TYR A 4 -1.23 -23.76 -5.33
C TYR A 4 -1.65 -22.75 -6.40
N LEU A 5 -1.81 -23.23 -7.64
CA LEU A 5 -2.34 -22.43 -8.72
C LEU A 5 -3.80 -22.04 -8.45
N ASP A 6 -4.61 -22.98 -7.97
CA ASP A 6 -6.02 -22.74 -7.62
C ASP A 6 -6.14 -21.72 -6.49
N ALA A 7 -5.29 -21.82 -5.46
CA ALA A 7 -5.23 -20.86 -4.38
C ALA A 7 -4.84 -19.46 -4.87
N PHE A 8 -3.84 -19.38 -5.75
CA PHE A 8 -3.42 -18.13 -6.37
C PHE A 8 -4.55 -17.49 -7.19
N LEU A 9 -5.17 -18.25 -8.09
CA LEU A 9 -6.24 -17.77 -8.97
C LEU A 9 -7.49 -17.37 -8.17
N SER A 10 -7.84 -18.13 -7.14
CA SER A 10 -8.97 -17.82 -6.25
C SER A 10 -8.69 -16.56 -5.42
N ALA A 11 -7.50 -16.42 -4.84
CA ALA A 11 -7.12 -15.23 -4.08
C ALA A 11 -7.13 -13.99 -4.97
N PHE A 12 -6.61 -14.10 -6.20
CA PHE A 12 -6.68 -13.04 -7.19
C PHE A 12 -8.13 -12.67 -7.55
N GLY A 13 -8.96 -13.66 -7.88
CA GLY A 13 -10.37 -13.42 -8.22
C GLY A 13 -11.18 -12.80 -7.09
N ASN A 14 -10.93 -13.23 -5.85
CA ASN A 14 -11.58 -12.68 -4.65
C ASN A 14 -11.18 -11.21 -4.44
N TYR A 15 -9.89 -10.88 -4.54
CA TYR A 15 -9.47 -9.48 -4.39
C TYR A 15 -9.94 -8.62 -5.56
N ALA A 16 -9.94 -9.14 -6.80
CA ALA A 16 -10.50 -8.42 -7.95
C ALA A 16 -11.98 -8.10 -7.75
N SER A 17 -12.75 -9.06 -7.22
CA SER A 17 -14.16 -8.87 -6.87
C SER A 17 -14.34 -7.84 -5.75
N TYR A 18 -13.45 -7.85 -4.75
CA TYR A 18 -13.43 -6.84 -3.69
C TYR A 18 -13.18 -5.43 -4.26
N VAL A 19 -12.14 -5.25 -5.07
CA VAL A 19 -11.85 -3.95 -5.71
C VAL A 19 -13.00 -3.50 -6.59
N TRP A 20 -13.61 -4.43 -7.34
CA TRP A 20 -14.79 -4.12 -8.14
C TRP A 20 -15.97 -3.65 -7.29
N SER A 21 -16.20 -4.29 -6.14
CA SER A 21 -17.21 -3.86 -5.18
C SER A 21 -16.95 -2.44 -4.67
N GLU A 22 -15.70 -2.10 -4.37
CA GLU A 22 -15.33 -0.73 -3.97
C GLU A 22 -15.59 0.28 -5.09
N ILE A 23 -15.14 0.00 -6.30
CA ILE A 23 -15.34 0.87 -7.47
C ILE A 23 -16.83 1.10 -7.75
N THR A 24 -17.64 0.03 -7.68
CA THR A 24 -19.07 0.06 -7.98
C THR A 24 -19.95 0.47 -6.80
N PHE A 25 -19.35 0.89 -5.68
CA PHE A 25 -20.05 1.34 -4.48
C PHE A 25 -20.97 0.27 -3.85
N ASN A 26 -20.60 -1.01 -4.00
CA ASN A 26 -21.28 -2.16 -3.41
C ASN A 26 -20.67 -2.60 -2.07
N THR A 27 -19.69 -1.86 -1.55
CA THR A 27 -19.11 -2.08 -0.22
C THR A 27 -20.14 -1.79 0.88
N ASP A 28 -20.36 -2.75 1.76
CA ASP A 28 -21.21 -2.60 2.94
C ASP A 28 -20.38 -2.84 4.22
N PRO A 29 -20.35 -1.88 5.17
CA PRO A 29 -20.94 -0.56 5.09
C PRO A 29 -20.22 0.38 4.11
N TRP A 30 -20.96 1.29 3.46
CA TRP A 30 -20.41 2.19 2.42
C TRP A 30 -19.22 3.02 2.91
N TYR A 31 -19.16 3.36 4.20
CA TYR A 31 -18.11 4.20 4.78
C TYR A 31 -16.77 3.47 4.98
N VAL A 32 -16.67 2.16 4.72
CA VAL A 32 -15.38 1.44 4.69
C VAL A 32 -14.83 1.27 3.28
N ASN A 33 -15.39 1.99 2.29
CA ASN A 33 -14.94 1.94 0.90
C ASN A 33 -13.64 2.75 0.71
N TYR A 34 -12.50 2.05 0.66
CA TYR A 34 -11.18 2.68 0.57
C TYR A 34 -10.95 3.37 -0.78
N PHE A 35 -11.54 2.86 -1.86
CA PHE A 35 -11.38 3.42 -3.21
C PHE A 35 -11.89 4.86 -3.27
N TRP A 36 -13.11 5.09 -2.78
CA TRP A 36 -13.69 6.43 -2.76
C TRP A 36 -13.09 7.31 -1.67
N TRP A 37 -12.64 6.75 -0.53
CA TRP A 37 -11.88 7.52 0.45
C TRP A 37 -10.55 8.03 -0.10
N LEU A 38 -9.82 7.21 -0.85
CA LEU A 38 -8.57 7.62 -1.50
C LEU A 38 -8.81 8.81 -2.43
N ILE A 39 -9.87 8.74 -3.26
CA ILE A 39 -10.25 9.84 -4.16
C ILE A 39 -10.66 11.09 -3.37
N ALA A 40 -11.57 10.95 -2.40
CA ALA A 40 -12.12 12.07 -1.66
C ALA A 40 -11.04 12.82 -0.86
N LEU A 41 -10.17 12.09 -0.15
CA LEU A 41 -9.06 12.68 0.60
C LEU A 41 -8.04 13.33 -0.33
N SER A 42 -7.70 12.67 -1.44
CA SER A 42 -6.78 13.23 -2.45
C SER A 42 -7.29 14.54 -3.04
N LEU A 43 -8.58 14.60 -3.40
CA LEU A 43 -9.22 15.82 -3.88
C LEU A 43 -9.25 16.88 -2.78
N GLY A 44 -9.54 16.50 -1.54
CA GLY A 44 -9.50 17.41 -0.39
C GLY A 44 -8.13 18.05 -0.20
N VAL A 45 -7.06 17.26 -0.18
CA VAL A 45 -5.68 17.77 -0.06
C VAL A 45 -5.29 18.60 -1.28
N TRP A 46 -5.64 18.17 -2.49
CA TRP A 46 -5.36 18.95 -3.70
C TRP A 46 -6.07 20.31 -3.68
N LEU A 47 -7.34 20.38 -3.28
CA LEU A 47 -8.06 21.64 -3.10
C LEU A 47 -7.42 22.53 -2.04
N LEU A 48 -6.92 21.95 -0.94
CA LEU A 48 -6.16 22.70 0.07
C LEU A 48 -4.83 23.23 -0.49
N GLU A 49 -4.11 22.45 -1.29
CA GLU A 49 -2.90 22.90 -2.00
C GLU A 49 -3.20 24.07 -2.95
N LEU A 50 -4.38 24.10 -3.58
CA LEU A 50 -4.81 25.20 -4.46
C LEU A 50 -5.31 26.42 -3.70
N ALA A 51 -5.98 26.23 -2.56
CA ALA A 51 -6.50 27.31 -1.73
C ALA A 51 -5.37 28.00 -0.94
N PHE A 52 -4.40 27.23 -0.46
CA PHE A 52 -3.27 27.70 0.36
C PHE A 52 -1.92 27.31 -0.26
N PRO A 53 -1.62 27.73 -1.51
CA PRO A 53 -0.42 27.26 -2.20
C PRO A 53 0.84 27.83 -1.53
N TRP A 54 1.77 26.97 -1.14
CA TRP A 54 3.13 27.40 -0.77
C TRP A 54 3.91 27.86 -2.01
N ARG A 55 3.82 27.10 -3.11
CA ARG A 55 4.44 27.42 -4.41
C ARG A 55 3.43 28.15 -5.30
N LYS A 56 3.45 29.49 -5.26
CA LYS A 56 2.44 30.35 -5.94
C LYS A 56 2.43 30.23 -7.46
N GLU A 57 3.57 29.96 -8.07
CA GLU A 57 3.72 29.88 -9.54
C GLU A 57 3.48 28.47 -10.11
N GLN A 58 3.26 27.47 -9.25
CA GLN A 58 3.05 26.09 -9.71
C GLN A 58 1.62 25.91 -10.24
N LYS A 59 1.48 25.27 -11.40
CA LYS A 59 0.17 25.01 -12.01
C LYS A 59 -0.65 24.02 -11.16
N ALA A 60 -1.97 24.16 -11.20
CA ALA A 60 -2.89 23.25 -10.51
C ALA A 60 -2.75 21.79 -10.98
N ILE A 61 -2.67 21.60 -12.30
CA ILE A 61 -2.23 20.35 -12.92
C ILE A 61 -0.76 20.55 -13.31
N ARG A 62 0.10 20.06 -12.42
CA ARG A 62 1.56 20.17 -12.52
C ARG A 62 2.16 19.12 -13.47
N LYS A 63 3.45 19.20 -13.74
CA LYS A 63 4.17 18.17 -14.51
C LYS A 63 3.96 16.81 -13.86
N ASP A 64 3.69 15.80 -14.70
CA ASP A 64 3.47 14.41 -14.30
C ASP A 64 2.30 14.15 -13.33
N PHE A 65 1.33 15.07 -13.22
CA PHE A 65 0.14 14.90 -12.36
C PHE A 65 -0.58 13.55 -12.59
N TRP A 66 -0.78 13.17 -13.85
CA TRP A 66 -1.44 11.91 -14.22
C TRP A 66 -0.57 10.67 -13.95
N LEU A 67 0.75 10.84 -13.98
CA LEU A 67 1.67 9.76 -13.61
C LEU A 67 1.59 9.48 -12.10
N ASP A 68 1.50 10.53 -11.27
CA ASP A 68 1.30 10.36 -9.82
C ASP A 68 -0.05 9.74 -9.50
N ALA A 69 -1.11 10.16 -10.20
CA ALA A 69 -2.41 9.53 -10.07
C ALA A 69 -2.35 8.04 -10.46
N PHE A 70 -1.63 7.70 -11.54
CA PHE A 70 -1.40 6.31 -11.90
C PHE A 70 -0.69 5.53 -10.79
N TYR A 71 0.43 6.03 -10.27
CA TYR A 71 1.17 5.36 -9.19
C TYR A 71 0.36 5.21 -7.92
N MET A 72 -0.46 6.21 -7.57
CA MET A 72 -1.39 6.15 -6.45
C MET A 72 -2.31 4.94 -6.55
N PHE A 73 -3.02 4.76 -7.66
CA PHE A 73 -3.91 3.59 -7.82
C PHE A 73 -3.14 2.29 -8.04
N PHE A 74 -2.03 2.34 -8.78
CA PHE A 74 -1.21 1.16 -9.05
C PHE A 74 -0.64 0.55 -7.77
N ASN A 75 -0.03 1.37 -6.91
CA ASN A 75 0.54 0.91 -5.65
C ASN A 75 -0.54 0.51 -4.62
N PHE A 76 -1.67 1.22 -4.55
CA PHE A 76 -2.74 0.89 -3.59
C PHE A 76 -3.56 -0.35 -3.97
N TYR A 77 -3.83 -0.57 -5.25
CA TYR A 77 -4.77 -1.61 -5.70
C TYR A 77 -4.12 -2.68 -6.52
N ILE A 78 -3.41 -2.30 -7.59
CA ILE A 78 -2.93 -3.27 -8.57
C ILE A 78 -1.79 -4.12 -8.00
N PHE A 79 -0.86 -3.49 -7.27
CA PHE A 79 0.20 -4.23 -6.58
C PHE A 79 -0.38 -5.18 -5.52
N ASN A 80 -1.32 -4.70 -4.71
CA ASN A 80 -1.99 -5.52 -3.68
C ASN A 80 -2.79 -6.69 -4.29
N LEU A 81 -3.45 -6.46 -5.43
CA LEU A 81 -4.21 -7.46 -6.19
C LEU A 81 -3.32 -8.59 -6.72
N VAL A 82 -2.21 -8.24 -7.38
CA VAL A 82 -1.42 -9.21 -8.14
C VAL A 82 -0.40 -9.92 -7.26
N ILE A 83 0.22 -9.18 -6.34
CA ILE A 83 1.40 -9.66 -5.62
C ILE A 83 1.03 -9.97 -4.18
N PHE A 84 0.53 -9.01 -3.40
CA PHE A 84 0.45 -9.18 -1.95
C PHE A 84 -0.55 -10.27 -1.51
N PHE A 85 -1.81 -10.21 -1.96
CA PHE A 85 -2.84 -11.15 -1.49
C PHE A 85 -2.62 -12.58 -1.97
N ALA A 86 -2.38 -12.76 -3.27
CA ALA A 86 -2.21 -14.08 -3.86
C ALA A 86 -0.91 -14.74 -3.38
N PHE A 87 0.19 -13.98 -3.28
CA PHE A 87 1.44 -14.48 -2.70
C PHE A 87 1.29 -14.83 -1.23
N SER A 88 0.62 -14.00 -0.42
CA SER A 88 0.44 -14.28 1.01
C SER A 88 -0.33 -15.58 1.25
N GLN A 89 -1.38 -15.87 0.46
CA GLN A 89 -2.13 -17.12 0.58
C GLN A 89 -1.28 -18.33 0.19
N VAL A 90 -0.56 -18.25 -0.93
CA VAL A 90 0.36 -19.28 -1.39
C VAL A 90 1.47 -19.54 -0.36
N THR A 91 2.06 -18.49 0.20
CA THR A 91 3.11 -18.59 1.22
C THR A 91 2.56 -19.19 2.52
N ASN A 92 1.36 -18.81 2.97
CA ASN A 92 0.75 -19.43 4.15
C ASN A 92 0.52 -20.94 3.94
N MET A 93 0.05 -21.34 2.76
CA MET A 93 -0.11 -22.75 2.41
C MET A 93 1.24 -23.49 2.35
N ALA A 94 2.26 -22.87 1.79
CA ALA A 94 3.60 -23.44 1.73
C ALA A 94 4.20 -23.64 3.14
N VAL A 95 4.04 -22.67 4.03
CA VAL A 95 4.47 -22.78 5.44
C VAL A 95 3.72 -23.92 6.13
N ASN A 96 2.43 -24.07 5.88
CA ASN A 96 1.64 -25.16 6.42
C ASN A 96 2.10 -26.54 5.94
N ASP A 97 2.31 -26.69 4.63
CA ASP A 97 2.76 -27.96 4.06
C ASP A 97 4.17 -28.34 4.51
N LEU A 98 5.07 -27.35 4.63
CA LEU A 98 6.48 -27.60 4.98
C LEU A 98 6.70 -27.81 6.48
N PHE A 99 5.96 -27.08 7.33
CA PHE A 99 6.25 -27.01 8.77
C PHE A 99 5.07 -27.43 9.66
N GLY A 100 3.92 -27.80 9.08
CA GLY A 100 2.72 -28.17 9.85
C GLY A 100 2.15 -27.02 10.69
N THR A 101 2.52 -25.78 10.39
CA THR A 101 2.14 -24.58 11.14
C THR A 101 1.55 -23.53 10.22
N SER A 102 0.75 -22.60 10.75
CA SER A 102 0.30 -21.44 9.96
C SER A 102 1.13 -20.22 10.33
N LEU A 103 1.14 -19.21 9.45
CA LEU A 103 1.77 -17.93 9.75
C LEU A 103 1.21 -17.31 11.04
N ASP A 104 -0.07 -17.58 11.36
CA ASP A 104 -0.70 -17.12 12.59
C ASP A 104 -0.05 -17.63 13.87
N LYS A 105 0.59 -18.79 13.83
CA LYS A 105 1.30 -19.36 14.99
C LYS A 105 2.71 -18.78 15.16
N LEU A 106 3.21 -18.05 14.15
CA LEU A 106 4.49 -17.36 14.20
C LEU A 106 4.38 -15.92 14.73
N LYS A 107 3.20 -15.52 15.23
CA LYS A 107 3.00 -14.20 15.86
C LYS A 107 3.95 -14.06 17.05
N LEU A 108 4.85 -13.08 16.97
CA LEU A 108 5.81 -12.78 18.04
C LEU A 108 5.17 -12.09 19.25
N LEU A 109 4.09 -11.34 19.01
CA LEU A 109 3.37 -10.57 20.01
C LEU A 109 1.87 -10.75 19.81
N ASP A 110 1.17 -11.13 20.88
CA ASP A 110 -0.29 -11.10 20.93
C ASP A 110 -0.74 -9.82 21.65
N LEU A 111 -1.35 -8.90 20.90
CA LEU A 111 -1.83 -7.63 21.42
C LEU A 111 -3.31 -7.65 21.82
N SER A 112 -3.99 -8.80 21.65
CA SER A 112 -5.45 -8.91 21.83
C SER A 112 -5.93 -8.57 23.24
N ALA A 113 -5.10 -8.83 24.25
CA ALA A 113 -5.39 -8.52 25.65
C ALA A 113 -5.08 -7.07 26.06
N MET A 114 -4.45 -6.27 25.19
CA MET A 114 -4.09 -4.89 25.49
C MET A 114 -5.25 -3.93 25.21
N PRO A 115 -5.37 -2.80 25.95
CA PRO A 115 -6.36 -1.78 25.62
C PRO A 115 -6.07 -1.16 24.25
N GLY A 116 -7.11 -0.74 23.53
CA GLY A 116 -7.00 -0.28 22.14
C GLY A 116 -5.99 0.85 21.92
N TRP A 117 -5.85 1.78 22.88
CA TRP A 117 -4.85 2.85 22.78
C TRP A 117 -3.40 2.32 22.79
N ALA A 118 -3.13 1.25 23.53
CA ALA A 118 -1.81 0.63 23.58
C ALA A 118 -1.53 -0.13 22.29
N GLN A 119 -2.54 -0.82 21.74
CA GLN A 119 -2.43 -1.45 20.41
C GLN A 119 -2.10 -0.42 19.33
N LEU A 120 -2.79 0.72 19.33
CA LEU A 120 -2.53 1.82 18.39
C LEU A 120 -1.15 2.43 18.56
N LEU A 121 -0.68 2.64 19.80
CA LEU A 121 0.65 3.16 20.06
C LEU A 121 1.74 2.19 19.58
N ILE A 122 1.59 0.90 19.88
CA ILE A 122 2.53 -0.13 19.42
C ILE A 122 2.53 -0.21 17.90
N PHE A 123 1.34 -0.23 17.27
CA PHE A 123 1.20 -0.22 15.82
C PHE A 123 1.93 0.98 15.22
N PHE A 124 1.66 2.19 15.70
CA PHE A 124 2.28 3.42 15.22
C PHE A 124 3.82 3.36 15.32
N LEU A 125 4.36 3.03 16.49
CA LEU A 125 5.81 2.95 16.70
C LEU A 125 6.47 1.87 15.85
N ALA A 126 5.83 0.70 15.74
CA ALA A 126 6.35 -0.41 14.94
C ALA A 126 6.33 -0.06 13.45
N THR A 127 5.23 0.50 12.93
CA THR A 127 5.14 0.89 11.52
C THR A 127 6.08 2.03 11.17
N ASP A 128 6.21 3.04 12.04
CA ASP A 128 7.14 4.15 11.84
C ASP A 128 8.58 3.65 11.81
N PHE A 129 8.97 2.81 12.78
CA PHE A 129 10.30 2.21 12.80
C PHE A 129 10.60 1.36 11.56
N ILE A 130 9.65 0.51 11.13
CA ILE A 130 9.81 -0.32 9.93
C ILE A 130 9.96 0.58 8.70
N GLN A 131 9.10 1.57 8.51
CA GLN A 131 9.18 2.49 7.36
C GLN A 131 10.47 3.30 7.36
N TRP A 132 10.87 3.85 8.51
CA TRP A 132 12.13 4.56 8.67
C TRP A 132 13.32 3.66 8.34
N PHE A 133 13.35 2.45 8.89
CA PHE A 133 14.46 1.53 8.67
C PHE A 133 14.53 1.08 7.21
N THR A 134 13.41 0.72 6.59
CA THR A 134 13.33 0.43 5.15
C THR A 134 13.84 1.61 4.34
N HIS A 135 13.43 2.84 4.65
CA HIS A 135 13.91 4.03 3.95
C HIS A 135 15.44 4.23 4.10
N VAL A 136 16.00 3.98 5.28
CA VAL A 136 17.45 3.97 5.50
C VAL A 136 18.12 2.90 4.62
N LEU A 137 17.58 1.69 4.54
CA LEU A 137 18.11 0.63 3.66
C LEU A 137 18.05 1.04 2.18
N LEU A 138 16.93 1.61 1.75
CA LEU A 138 16.69 2.10 0.38
C LEU A 138 17.73 3.16 -0.04
N HIS A 139 18.17 3.99 0.89
CA HIS A 139 19.23 4.99 0.65
C HIS A 139 20.65 4.45 0.83
N ARG A 140 20.84 3.40 1.64
CA ARG A 140 22.18 2.87 1.97
C ARG A 140 22.72 1.91 0.93
N TYR A 141 21.89 1.08 0.31
CA TYR A 141 22.33 0.04 -0.61
C TYR A 141 22.01 0.40 -2.07
N GLU A 142 23.02 0.39 -2.94
CA GLU A 142 22.85 0.83 -4.33
C GLU A 142 21.77 0.06 -5.11
N TRP A 143 21.62 -1.24 -4.85
CA TRP A 143 20.62 -2.05 -5.54
C TRP A 143 19.19 -1.69 -5.11
N LEU A 144 18.99 -1.32 -3.84
CA LEU A 144 17.72 -0.83 -3.32
C LEU A 144 17.42 0.59 -3.82
N TRP A 145 18.44 1.44 -3.87
CA TRP A 145 18.35 2.79 -4.42
C TRP A 145 17.84 2.81 -5.87
N ARG A 146 18.15 1.77 -6.68
CA ARG A 146 17.63 1.67 -8.05
C ARG A 146 16.10 1.63 -8.12
N PHE A 147 15.43 1.14 -7.09
CA PHE A 147 13.97 1.21 -6.95
C PHE A 147 13.57 2.59 -6.41
N HIS A 148 14.20 3.00 -5.31
CA HIS A 148 13.82 4.22 -4.58
C HIS A 148 14.06 5.52 -5.36
N LYS A 149 14.96 5.54 -6.36
CA LYS A 149 15.14 6.70 -7.23
C LYS A 149 13.88 7.07 -8.03
N VAL A 150 12.91 6.16 -8.19
CA VAL A 150 11.59 6.48 -8.77
C VAL A 150 10.85 7.47 -7.87
N HIS A 151 10.93 7.29 -6.55
CA HIS A 151 10.40 8.24 -5.58
C HIS A 151 11.11 9.59 -5.63
N HIS A 152 12.44 9.58 -5.71
CA HIS A 152 13.22 10.81 -5.84
C HIS A 152 13.18 11.45 -7.24
N SER A 153 12.43 10.90 -8.19
CA SER A 153 12.29 11.45 -9.54
C SER A 153 11.27 12.60 -9.65
N VAL A 154 10.56 12.91 -8.56
CA VAL A 154 9.55 13.98 -8.56
C VAL A 154 10.23 15.35 -8.65
N GLU A 155 10.00 16.06 -9.76
CA GLU A 155 10.51 17.43 -9.96
C GLU A 155 9.60 18.51 -9.35
N GLU A 156 8.28 18.34 -9.50
CA GLU A 156 7.26 19.27 -8.97
C GLU A 156 6.44 18.57 -7.90
N MET A 157 6.51 19.06 -6.65
CA MET A 157 5.84 18.44 -5.51
C MET A 157 4.32 18.71 -5.49
N GLY A 158 3.52 17.71 -5.11
CA GLY A 158 2.09 17.87 -4.80
C GLY A 158 1.53 16.63 -4.08
N PHE A 159 0.23 16.61 -3.77
CA PHE A 159 -0.37 15.64 -2.86
C PHE A 159 0.00 14.16 -3.12
N ALA A 160 0.00 13.72 -4.39
CA ALA A 160 0.28 12.34 -4.78
C ALA A 160 1.77 12.01 -4.99
N ALA A 161 2.68 12.99 -4.86
CA ALA A 161 4.11 12.79 -5.09
C ALA A 161 4.71 11.69 -4.21
N HIS A 162 4.25 11.60 -2.95
CA HIS A 162 4.74 10.57 -2.02
C HIS A 162 4.37 9.15 -2.44
N LEU A 163 3.36 8.99 -3.33
CA LEU A 163 2.88 7.70 -3.82
C LEU A 163 3.56 7.26 -5.11
N ARG A 164 4.35 8.14 -5.74
CA ARG A 164 5.26 7.75 -6.81
C ARG A 164 6.42 7.02 -6.18
N TYR A 165 6.37 5.70 -6.15
CA TYR A 165 7.47 4.86 -5.71
C TYR A 165 7.39 3.53 -6.45
N HIS A 166 8.53 2.84 -6.54
CA HIS A 166 8.60 1.57 -7.25
C HIS A 166 8.00 0.46 -6.36
N TRP A 167 7.14 -0.40 -6.93
CA TRP A 167 6.43 -1.43 -6.17
C TRP A 167 7.33 -2.39 -5.37
N MET A 168 8.55 -2.65 -5.83
CA MET A 168 9.55 -3.43 -5.07
C MET A 168 9.89 -2.82 -3.71
N GLU A 169 9.68 -1.52 -3.49
CA GLU A 169 9.86 -0.90 -2.17
C GLU A 169 8.90 -1.49 -1.13
N ASN A 170 7.73 -2.02 -1.53
CA ASN A 170 6.82 -2.75 -0.63
C ASN A 170 7.34 -4.16 -0.26
N VAL A 171 8.30 -4.70 -1.03
CA VAL A 171 8.88 -6.04 -0.79
C VAL A 171 10.08 -5.97 0.16
N VAL A 172 10.72 -4.79 0.25
CA VAL A 172 11.92 -4.50 1.07
C VAL A 172 11.54 -4.28 2.52
#